data_AF-A0A5D4TYD9-F1
#
_entry.id   AF-A0A5D4TYD9-F1
#
_cell.length_a   1.000
_cell.length_b   1.000
_cell.length_c   1.000
_cell.angle_alpha   90.00
_cell.angle_beta   90.00
_cell.angle_gamma   90.00
#
_symmetry.space_group_name_H-M   'P 1'
#
loop_
_entity.id
_entity.type
_entity.pdbx_description
1 polymer ?
#
loop_
_entity_poly.entity_id
_entity_poly.type
_entity_poly.pdbx_seq_one_letter_code
_entity_poly.pdbx_strand_id
1 'polypeptide(L)'
;MKIYWQISYFVIGLLIFSYGISMSIKVQYLGIHPWDVLNIALFEKFGLTIGTWNIIVGATLIAGTLVLKGKYVRIGTILNGVMVGMLVDFFLFYDLLPPQTNIVSDILILLSAIILMGVGGGLYSAAHLGTGPRDGFMLTISDLTNLSISRVRIMCECAVLLIGLLLSGPVFVFTFIYTFIQSPIFQKSFLFFTDRLNTRFTSRNNVSM
;
A
#
# COMPACT_ATOMS: atom_id res chain seq x y z
N MET A 1 -7.73 7.47 25.26
CA MET A 1 -8.60 7.90 24.14
C MET A 1 -7.86 8.17 22.82
N LYS A 2 -6.63 8.70 22.82
CA LYS A 2 -5.86 8.96 21.57
C LYS A 2 -5.61 7.69 20.74
N ILE A 3 -5.27 6.58 21.40
CA ILE A 3 -4.96 5.30 20.74
C ILE A 3 -6.15 4.70 19.96
N TYR A 4 -7.38 4.85 20.45
CA TYR A 4 -8.56 4.33 19.74
C TYR A 4 -8.73 5.00 18.37
N TRP A 5 -8.55 6.32 18.28
CA TRP A 5 -8.62 7.03 17.01
C TRP A 5 -7.50 6.63 16.05
N GLN A 6 -6.29 6.43 16.56
CA GLN A 6 -5.17 5.92 15.76
C GLN A 6 -5.46 4.53 15.21
N ILE A 7 -5.95 3.62 16.05
CA ILE A 7 -6.35 2.26 15.62
C ILE A 7 -7.46 2.33 14.58
N SER A 8 -8.49 3.17 14.77
CA SER A 8 -9.55 3.33 13.79
C SER A 8 -9.03 3.85 12.44
N TYR A 9 -8.18 4.88 12.43
CA TYR A 9 -7.57 5.40 11.19
C TYR A 9 -6.73 4.33 10.51
N PHE A 10 -5.96 3.58 11.30
CA PHE A 10 -5.14 2.49 10.81
C PHE A 10 -5.99 1.39 10.16
N VAL A 11 -6.96 0.82 10.88
CA VAL A 11 -7.79 -0.29 10.38
C VAL A 11 -8.64 0.14 9.19
N ILE A 12 -9.29 1.31 9.25
CA ILE A 12 -10.09 1.82 8.12
C ILE A 12 -9.20 2.11 6.92
N GLY A 13 -8.02 2.68 7.13
CA GLY A 13 -7.06 2.93 6.06
C GLY A 13 -6.60 1.63 5.39
N LEU A 14 -6.31 0.59 6.17
CA LEU A 14 -5.96 -0.74 5.65
C LEU A 14 -7.10 -1.38 4.86
N LEU A 15 -8.35 -1.27 5.33
CA LEU A 15 -9.52 -1.78 4.63
C LEU A 15 -9.68 -1.11 3.26
N ILE A 16 -9.67 0.23 3.23
CA ILE A 16 -9.78 1.01 1.98
C ILE A 16 -8.62 0.69 1.04
N PHE A 17 -7.40 0.63 1.56
CA PHE A 17 -6.20 0.35 0.79
C PHE A 17 -6.25 -1.04 0.13
N SER A 18 -6.58 -2.06 0.92
CA SER A 18 -6.64 -3.46 0.46
C SER A 18 -7.81 -3.70 -0.50
N TYR A 19 -8.92 -3.00 -0.30
CA TYR A 19 -10.04 -3.00 -1.24
C TYR A 19 -9.62 -2.40 -2.59
N GLY A 20 -8.90 -1.27 -2.59
CA GLY A 20 -8.32 -0.68 -3.79
C GLY A 20 -7.35 -1.63 -4.52
N ILE A 21 -6.45 -2.30 -3.79
CA ILE A 21 -5.57 -3.33 -4.39
C ILE A 21 -6.41 -4.40 -5.08
N SER A 22 -7.41 -4.95 -4.39
CA SER A 22 -8.25 -6.04 -4.91
C SER A 22 -9.05 -5.63 -6.15
N MET A 23 -9.60 -4.41 -6.17
CA MET A 23 -10.23 -3.83 -7.36
C MET A 23 -9.26 -3.73 -8.53
N SER A 24 -8.02 -3.28 -8.30
CA SER A 24 -7.02 -3.19 -9.37
C SER A 24 -6.62 -4.55 -9.94
N ILE A 25 -6.53 -5.57 -9.07
CA ILE A 25 -6.26 -6.96 -9.48
C ILE A 25 -7.38 -7.49 -10.38
N LYS A 26 -8.65 -7.18 -10.10
CA LYS A 26 -9.78 -7.55 -10.98
C LYS A 26 -9.58 -7.02 -12.39
N VAL A 27 -9.09 -5.81 -12.59
CA VAL A 27 -8.91 -5.21 -13.92
C VAL A 27 -7.45 -5.18 -14.36
N GLN A 28 -6.66 -6.16 -13.90
CA GLN A 28 -5.20 -6.17 -14.05
C GLN A 28 -4.69 -6.10 -15.49
N TYR A 29 -5.51 -6.50 -16.47
CA TYR A 29 -5.18 -6.45 -17.90
C TYR A 29 -4.95 -5.01 -18.42
N LEU A 30 -5.39 -4.00 -17.67
CA LEU A 30 -5.11 -2.58 -17.93
C LEU A 30 -3.74 -2.15 -17.39
N GLY A 31 -3.26 -2.82 -16.34
CA GLY A 31 -2.03 -2.53 -15.62
C GLY A 31 -2.28 -2.32 -14.14
N ILE A 32 -1.32 -2.71 -13.33
CA ILE A 32 -1.40 -2.66 -11.87
C ILE A 32 -0.13 -2.08 -11.28
N HIS A 33 -0.17 -1.78 -9.99
CA HIS A 33 0.98 -1.24 -9.29
C HIS A 33 2.16 -2.24 -9.27
N PRO A 34 3.43 -1.80 -9.42
CA PRO A 34 4.60 -2.69 -9.58
C PRO A 34 4.75 -3.80 -8.55
N TRP A 35 4.44 -3.50 -7.30
CA TRP A 35 4.54 -4.51 -6.22
C TRP A 35 3.47 -5.60 -6.34
N ASP A 36 2.32 -5.27 -6.92
CA ASP A 36 1.25 -6.21 -7.15
C ASP A 36 1.53 -7.05 -8.41
N VAL A 37 2.25 -6.51 -9.40
CA VAL A 37 2.86 -7.31 -10.49
C VAL A 37 3.72 -8.43 -9.93
N LEU A 38 4.60 -8.12 -8.97
CA LEU A 38 5.45 -9.14 -8.34
C LEU A 38 4.61 -10.19 -7.60
N ASN A 39 3.63 -9.79 -6.80
CA ASN A 39 2.78 -10.72 -6.04
C ASN A 39 2.00 -11.65 -6.97
N ILE A 40 1.46 -11.13 -8.08
CA ILE A 40 0.71 -11.93 -9.07
C ILE A 40 1.65 -12.86 -9.83
N ALA A 41 2.83 -12.39 -10.24
CA ALA A 41 3.81 -13.24 -10.92
C ALA A 41 4.28 -14.41 -10.03
N LEU A 42 4.46 -14.15 -8.72
CA LEU A 42 4.78 -15.20 -7.75
C LEU A 42 3.62 -16.16 -7.56
N PHE A 43 2.38 -15.67 -7.51
CA PHE A 43 1.18 -16.49 -7.47
C PHE A 43 1.09 -17.44 -8.68
N GLU A 44 1.23 -16.91 -9.89
CA GLU A 44 1.14 -17.71 -11.14
C GLU A 44 2.26 -18.74 -11.25
N LYS A 45 3.47 -18.43 -10.74
CA LYS A 45 4.63 -19.31 -10.88
C LYS A 45 4.79 -20.35 -9.77
N PHE A 46 4.38 -20.01 -8.55
CA PHE A 46 4.65 -20.82 -7.35
C PHE A 46 3.39 -21.20 -6.55
N GLY A 47 2.20 -20.76 -6.98
CA GLY A 47 0.93 -21.03 -6.29
C GLY A 47 0.70 -20.10 -5.09
N LEU A 48 0.08 -20.63 -4.03
CA LEU A 48 -0.45 -19.86 -2.88
C LEU A 48 -1.54 -18.87 -3.31
N THR A 49 -1.83 -17.86 -2.49
CA THR A 49 -2.76 -16.77 -2.83
C THR A 49 -1.97 -15.47 -3.02
N ILE A 50 -2.57 -14.50 -3.72
CA ILE A 50 -1.94 -13.18 -3.95
C ILE A 50 -1.69 -12.47 -2.60
N GLY A 51 -2.63 -12.55 -1.67
CA GLY A 51 -2.49 -12.01 -0.32
C GLY A 51 -1.38 -12.68 0.47
N THR A 52 -1.22 -14.00 0.36
CA THR A 52 -0.08 -14.71 0.99
C THR A 52 1.26 -14.21 0.44
N TRP A 53 1.39 -14.00 -0.87
CA TRP A 53 2.60 -13.40 -1.45
C TRP A 53 2.83 -11.97 -0.98
N ASN A 54 1.78 -11.17 -0.83
CA ASN A 54 1.87 -9.83 -0.24
C ASN A 54 2.48 -9.89 1.18
N ILE A 55 2.05 -10.85 2.01
CA ILE A 55 2.59 -11.07 3.36
C ILE A 55 4.06 -11.51 3.30
N ILE A 56 4.41 -12.46 2.43
CA ILE A 56 5.79 -12.98 2.30
C ILE A 56 6.74 -11.87 1.83
N VAL A 57 6.36 -11.12 0.80
CA VAL A 57 7.13 -9.98 0.29
C VAL A 57 7.24 -8.91 1.38
N GLY A 58 6.14 -8.58 2.06
CA GLY A 58 6.14 -7.66 3.19
C GLY A 58 7.08 -8.09 4.33
N ALA A 59 7.05 -9.36 4.72
CA ALA A 59 7.94 -9.93 5.71
C ALA A 59 9.41 -9.87 5.27
N THR A 60 9.68 -10.12 3.99
CA THR A 60 11.03 -10.00 3.40
C THR A 60 11.54 -8.56 3.48
N LEU A 61 10.69 -7.57 3.21
CA LEU A 61 11.04 -6.15 3.31
C LEU A 61 11.25 -5.71 4.77
N ILE A 62 10.45 -6.21 5.71
CA ILE A 62 10.66 -5.98 7.15
C ILE A 62 12.00 -6.58 7.57
N ALA A 63 12.29 -7.83 7.19
CA ALA A 63 13.56 -8.48 7.50
C ALA A 63 14.74 -7.70 6.92
N GLY A 64 14.66 -7.28 5.65
CA GLY A 64 15.66 -6.42 5.02
C GLY A 64 15.85 -5.10 5.77
N THR A 65 14.76 -4.48 6.22
CA THR A 65 14.81 -3.26 7.02
C THR A 65 15.55 -3.48 8.36
N LEU A 66 15.29 -4.59 9.04
CA LEU A 66 15.94 -4.95 10.30
C LEU A 66 17.43 -5.26 10.12
N VAL A 67 17.78 -6.01 9.07
CA VAL A 67 19.19 -6.32 8.73
C VAL A 67 19.98 -5.05 8.45
N LEU A 68 19.35 -4.08 7.78
CA LEU A 68 19.90 -2.76 7.50
C LEU A 68 19.88 -1.81 8.71
N LYS A 69 19.47 -2.28 9.89
CA LYS A 69 19.33 -1.51 11.14
C LYS A 69 18.40 -0.29 11.00
N GLY A 70 17.40 -0.40 10.14
CA GLY A 70 16.39 0.63 9.93
C GLY A 70 15.47 0.79 11.15
N LYS A 71 15.17 2.04 11.52
CA LYS A 71 14.34 2.40 12.68
C LYS A 71 12.83 2.47 12.41
N TYR A 72 12.40 2.11 11.20
CA TYR A 72 11.03 2.31 10.72
C TYR A 72 10.09 1.12 11.00
N VAL A 73 10.62 0.01 11.51
CA VAL A 73 9.80 -1.16 11.87
C VAL A 73 9.15 -0.96 13.22
N ARG A 74 7.81 -0.87 13.22
CA ARG A 74 6.98 -0.81 14.43
C ARG A 74 5.92 -1.90 14.39
N ILE A 75 5.16 -2.06 15.48
CA ILE A 75 4.03 -3.01 15.53
C ILE A 75 3.03 -2.76 14.39
N GLY A 76 2.75 -1.49 14.04
CA GLY A 76 1.89 -1.14 12.91
C GLY A 76 2.47 -1.57 11.56
N THR A 77 3.79 -1.68 11.41
CA THR A 77 4.42 -2.18 10.18
C THR A 77 4.15 -3.65 9.97
N ILE A 78 4.27 -4.45 11.04
CA ILE A 78 3.99 -5.88 11.01
C ILE A 78 2.50 -6.11 10.77
N LEU A 79 1.64 -5.40 11.53
CA LEU A 79 0.19 -5.49 11.37
C LEU A 79 -0.25 -5.07 9.95
N ASN A 80 0.33 -4.01 9.39
CA ASN A 80 0.03 -3.60 8.01
C ASN A 80 0.40 -4.72 7.02
N GLY A 81 1.62 -5.26 7.10
CA GLY A 81 2.07 -6.32 6.21
C GLY A 81 1.17 -7.56 6.24
N VAL A 82 0.71 -7.97 7.42
CA VAL A 82 -0.18 -9.12 7.58
C VAL A 82 -1.61 -8.80 7.13
N MET A 83 -2.18 -7.69 7.63
CA MET A 83 -3.58 -7.33 7.37
C MET A 83 -3.85 -7.00 5.91
N VAL A 84 -2.92 -6.33 5.21
CA VAL A 84 -3.11 -6.03 3.78
C VAL A 84 -3.28 -7.32 2.98
N GLY A 85 -2.39 -8.29 3.16
CA GLY A 85 -2.50 -9.57 2.46
C GLY A 85 -3.78 -10.33 2.81
N MET A 86 -4.12 -10.43 4.10
CA MET A 86 -5.35 -11.10 4.55
C MET A 86 -6.61 -10.44 3.96
N LEU A 87 -6.66 -9.11 3.93
CA LEU A 87 -7.80 -8.37 3.39
C LEU A 87 -7.89 -8.47 1.87
N VAL A 88 -6.75 -8.48 1.17
CA VAL A 88 -6.72 -8.73 -0.28
C VAL A 88 -7.31 -10.10 -0.61
N ASP A 89 -6.87 -11.15 0.07
CA ASP A 89 -7.44 -12.49 -0.13
C ASP A 89 -8.92 -12.54 0.24
N PHE A 90 -9.31 -11.88 1.34
CA PHE A 90 -10.72 -11.78 1.72
C PHE A 90 -11.59 -11.16 0.61
N PHE A 91 -11.19 -10.00 0.07
CA PHE A 91 -11.98 -9.33 -0.97
C PHE A 91 -12.01 -10.10 -2.28
N LEU A 92 -10.91 -10.77 -2.65
CA LEU A 92 -10.85 -11.62 -3.84
C LEU A 92 -11.67 -12.90 -3.68
N PHE A 93 -11.61 -13.55 -2.51
CA PHE A 93 -12.30 -14.82 -2.25
C PHE A 93 -13.82 -14.67 -2.19
N TYR A 94 -14.32 -13.62 -1.52
CA TYR A 94 -15.76 -13.35 -1.42
C TYR A 94 -16.33 -12.57 -2.62
N ASP A 95 -15.50 -12.26 -3.62
CA ASP A 95 -15.85 -11.48 -4.83
C ASP A 95 -16.64 -10.21 -4.52
N LEU A 96 -16.25 -9.48 -3.47
CA LEU A 96 -16.91 -8.23 -3.04
C LEU A 96 -16.54 -7.03 -3.95
N LEU A 97 -16.23 -7.28 -5.22
CA LEU A 97 -15.60 -6.35 -6.14
C LEU A 97 -16.53 -6.00 -7.30
N PRO A 98 -16.42 -4.79 -7.88
CA PRO A 98 -17.20 -4.44 -9.06
C PRO A 98 -16.94 -5.44 -10.20
N PRO A 99 -17.99 -5.89 -10.92
CA PRO A 99 -17.82 -6.82 -12.01
C PRO A 99 -17.08 -6.16 -13.18
N GLN A 100 -16.19 -6.92 -13.81
CA GLN A 100 -15.60 -6.55 -15.09
C GLN A 100 -16.71 -6.59 -16.14
N THR A 101 -16.86 -5.52 -16.93
CA THR A 101 -17.95 -5.44 -17.92
C THR A 101 -17.47 -4.99 -19.28
N ASN A 102 -16.92 -3.78 -19.36
CA ASN A 102 -16.39 -3.21 -20.58
C ASN A 102 -15.18 -2.31 -20.26
N ILE A 103 -14.41 -2.00 -21.29
CA ILE A 103 -13.16 -1.25 -21.16
C ILE A 103 -13.32 0.09 -20.44
N VAL A 104 -14.44 0.80 -20.64
CA VAL A 104 -14.69 2.11 -20.01
C VAL A 104 -14.96 1.93 -18.52
N SER A 105 -15.82 0.99 -18.16
CA SER A 105 -16.11 0.64 -16.76
C SER A 105 -14.83 0.18 -16.04
N ASP A 106 -14.03 -0.64 -16.69
CA ASP A 106 -12.84 -1.23 -16.10
C ASP A 106 -11.74 -0.17 -15.86
N ILE A 107 -11.62 0.81 -16.76
CA ILE A 107 -10.76 1.98 -16.54
C ILE A 107 -11.25 2.80 -15.33
N LEU A 108 -12.57 3.01 -15.19
CA LEU A 108 -13.12 3.73 -14.03
C LEU A 108 -12.92 2.96 -12.72
N ILE A 109 -13.04 1.64 -12.75
CA ILE A 109 -12.72 0.74 -11.63
C ILE A 109 -11.24 0.90 -11.25
N LEU A 110 -10.33 0.88 -12.23
CA LEU A 110 -8.90 1.04 -11.99
C LEU A 110 -8.56 2.42 -11.41
N LEU A 111 -9.10 3.50 -11.97
CA LEU A 111 -8.86 4.85 -11.45
C LEU A 111 -9.39 5.01 -10.02
N SER A 112 -10.57 4.43 -9.74
CA SER A 112 -11.14 4.40 -8.40
C SER A 112 -10.27 3.58 -7.45
N ALA A 113 -9.73 2.44 -7.88
CA ALA A 113 -8.78 1.63 -7.13
C ALA A 113 -7.51 2.42 -6.76
N ILE A 114 -6.93 3.15 -7.72
CA ILE A 114 -5.75 4.02 -7.48
C ILE A 114 -6.06 5.10 -6.43
N ILE A 115 -7.23 5.74 -6.55
CA ILE A 115 -7.66 6.77 -5.59
C ILE A 115 -7.83 6.17 -4.19
N LEU A 116 -8.51 5.02 -4.07
CA LEU A 116 -8.72 4.33 -2.80
C LEU A 116 -7.38 3.90 -2.19
N MET A 117 -6.44 3.40 -2.98
CA MET A 117 -5.08 3.09 -2.51
C MET A 117 -4.34 4.35 -2.03
N GLY A 118 -4.45 5.47 -2.73
CA GLY A 118 -3.89 6.74 -2.26
C GLY A 118 -4.50 7.19 -0.92
N VAL A 119 -5.83 7.21 -0.84
CA VAL A 119 -6.58 7.66 0.34
C VAL A 119 -6.36 6.75 1.54
N GLY A 120 -6.53 5.43 1.36
CA GLY A 120 -6.33 4.42 2.40
C GLY A 120 -4.88 4.39 2.88
N GLY A 121 -3.93 4.53 1.95
CA GLY A 121 -2.51 4.68 2.22
C GLY A 121 -2.20 5.86 3.15
N GLY A 122 -2.71 7.03 2.79
CA GLY A 122 -2.54 8.24 3.59
C GLY A 122 -3.22 8.13 4.96
N LEU A 123 -4.41 7.51 5.02
CA LEU A 123 -5.17 7.35 6.25
C LEU A 123 -4.48 6.43 7.27
N TYR A 124 -4.02 5.24 6.85
CA TYR A 124 -3.33 4.35 7.80
C TYR A 124 -1.98 4.94 8.22
N SER A 125 -1.30 5.67 7.32
CA SER A 125 0.00 6.28 7.61
C SER A 125 -0.13 7.43 8.62
N ALA A 126 -1.23 8.19 8.55
CA ALA A 126 -1.54 9.26 9.49
C ALA A 126 -1.81 8.76 10.92
N ALA A 127 -2.07 7.46 11.12
CA ALA A 127 -2.31 6.90 12.46
C ALA A 127 -1.07 6.88 13.37
N HIS A 128 0.14 7.06 12.82
CA HIS A 128 1.42 7.04 13.55
C HIS A 128 1.75 5.72 14.27
N LEU A 129 1.09 4.60 13.92
CA LEU A 129 1.35 3.28 14.51
C LEU A 129 2.53 2.53 13.86
N GLY A 130 3.00 3.02 12.71
CA GLY A 130 4.05 2.42 11.91
C GLY A 130 3.90 2.81 10.44
N THR A 131 4.93 2.56 9.64
CA THR A 131 4.87 2.67 8.18
C THR A 131 4.56 1.31 7.57
N GLY A 132 4.07 1.25 6.33
CA GLY A 132 3.94 -0.02 5.62
C GLY A 132 5.32 -0.68 5.40
N PRO A 133 5.40 -2.01 5.24
CA PRO A 133 6.67 -2.72 5.00
C PRO A 133 7.52 -2.11 3.87
N ARG A 134 6.85 -1.76 2.77
CA ARG A 134 7.44 -1.10 1.60
C ARG A 134 8.01 0.27 1.93
N ASP A 135 7.23 1.10 2.62
CA ASP A 135 7.64 2.46 2.96
C ASP A 135 8.78 2.46 3.98
N GLY A 136 8.74 1.59 5.00
CA GLY A 136 9.82 1.44 5.98
C GLY A 136 11.15 1.02 5.34
N PHE A 137 11.09 0.12 4.36
CA PHE A 137 12.26 -0.31 3.59
C PHE A 137 12.82 0.83 2.72
N MET A 138 11.96 1.55 1.98
CA MET A 138 12.39 2.70 1.16
C MET A 138 12.98 3.83 2.01
N LEU A 139 12.39 4.13 3.17
CA LEU A 139 12.92 5.13 4.11
C LEU A 139 14.28 4.72 4.65
N THR A 140 14.48 3.44 4.96
CA THR A 140 15.78 2.93 5.43
C THR A 140 16.85 3.04 4.36
N ILE A 141 16.53 2.72 3.11
CA ILE A 141 17.47 2.91 1.99
C ILE A 141 17.79 4.40 1.78
N SER A 142 16.79 5.27 1.89
CA SER A 142 16.98 6.72 1.79
C SER A 142 17.94 7.24 2.87
N ASP A 143 17.76 6.81 4.13
CA ASP A 143 18.66 7.14 5.24
C ASP A 143 20.09 6.64 4.99
N LEU A 144 20.27 5.44 4.42
CA LEU A 144 21.60 4.84 4.19
C LEU A 144 22.34 5.42 2.98
N THR A 145 21.60 5.82 1.94
CA THR A 145 22.18 6.29 0.67
C THR A 145 22.23 7.81 0.54
N ASN A 146 21.58 8.55 1.45
CA ASN A 146 21.34 10.00 1.35
C ASN A 146 20.61 10.43 0.05
N LEU A 147 20.00 9.48 -0.66
CA LEU A 147 19.15 9.78 -1.81
C LEU A 147 17.79 10.24 -1.33
N SER A 148 17.12 11.09 -2.13
CA SER A 148 15.75 11.49 -1.81
C SER A 148 14.79 10.29 -1.84
N ILE A 149 13.77 10.32 -0.98
CA ILE A 149 12.73 9.27 -0.89
C ILE A 149 12.11 8.99 -2.27
N SER A 150 11.87 10.02 -3.07
CA SER A 150 11.33 9.88 -4.42
C SER A 150 12.25 9.08 -5.35
N ARG A 151 13.57 9.29 -5.28
CA ARG A 151 14.54 8.52 -6.09
C ARG A 151 14.58 7.07 -5.66
N VAL A 152 14.63 6.82 -4.35
CA VAL A 152 14.63 5.44 -3.80
C VAL A 152 13.35 4.71 -4.19
N ARG A 153 12.19 5.37 -4.10
CA ARG A 153 10.90 4.81 -4.52
C ARG A 153 10.93 4.37 -5.98
N ILE A 154 11.36 5.26 -6.89
CA ILE A 154 11.49 4.93 -8.31
C ILE A 154 12.42 3.73 -8.53
N MET A 155 13.59 3.72 -7.87
CA MET A 155 14.54 2.60 -8.00
C MET A 155 13.94 1.28 -7.52
N CYS A 156 13.30 1.26 -6.35
CA CYS A 156 12.66 0.07 -5.81
C CYS A 156 11.50 -0.41 -6.69
N GLU A 157 10.63 0.50 -7.13
CA GLU A 157 9.49 0.17 -8.00
C GLU A 157 9.95 -0.34 -9.36
N CYS A 158 10.97 0.28 -9.96
CA CYS A 158 11.57 -0.23 -11.20
C CYS A 158 12.19 -1.61 -11.00
N ALA A 159 12.95 -1.84 -9.92
CA ALA A 159 13.55 -3.15 -9.66
C ALA A 159 12.49 -4.24 -9.48
N VAL A 160 11.45 -3.96 -8.71
CA VAL A 160 10.34 -4.89 -8.47
C VAL A 160 9.53 -5.14 -9.73
N LEU A 161 9.27 -4.10 -10.53
CA LEU A 161 8.62 -4.23 -11.83
C LEU A 161 9.45 -5.12 -12.78
N LEU A 162 10.76 -4.95 -12.79
CA LEU A 162 11.68 -5.73 -13.63
C LEU A 162 11.69 -7.20 -13.20
N ILE A 163 11.71 -7.48 -11.89
CA ILE A 163 11.57 -8.85 -11.37
C ILE A 163 10.20 -9.42 -11.75
N GLY A 164 9.12 -8.67 -11.55
CA GLY A 164 7.77 -9.08 -11.93
C GLY A 164 7.67 -9.41 -13.43
N LEU A 165 8.26 -8.58 -14.29
CA LEU A 165 8.30 -8.79 -15.73
C LEU A 165 9.09 -10.05 -16.12
N LEU A 166 10.24 -10.30 -15.49
CA LEU A 166 11.04 -11.51 -15.69
C LEU A 166 10.31 -12.78 -15.22
N LEU A 167 9.36 -12.64 -14.30
CA LEU A 167 8.48 -13.70 -13.83
C LEU A 167 7.17 -13.77 -14.63
N SER A 168 7.07 -13.03 -15.75
CA SER A 168 5.89 -12.98 -16.64
C SER A 168 4.63 -12.36 -16.00
N GLY A 169 4.80 -11.49 -15.01
CA GLY A 169 3.68 -10.78 -14.38
C GLY A 169 2.96 -9.78 -15.29
N PRO A 170 1.74 -9.36 -14.93
CA PRO A 170 0.88 -8.51 -15.76
C PRO A 170 1.37 -7.05 -15.79
N VAL A 171 2.14 -6.70 -16.81
CA VAL A 171 2.64 -5.34 -17.03
C VAL A 171 1.99 -4.72 -18.25
N PHE A 172 1.16 -3.70 -18.01
CA PHE A 172 0.45 -2.97 -19.06
C PHE A 172 0.56 -1.45 -18.87
N VAL A 173 -0.06 -0.68 -19.77
CA VAL A 173 0.08 0.79 -19.86
C VAL A 173 -0.15 1.50 -18.53
N PHE A 174 -1.19 1.12 -17.77
CA PHE A 174 -1.48 1.80 -16.50
C PHE A 174 -0.41 1.57 -15.43
N THR A 175 0.37 0.49 -15.51
CA THR A 175 1.48 0.19 -14.58
C THR A 175 2.50 1.33 -14.52
N PHE A 176 2.80 1.94 -15.68
CA PHE A 176 3.81 2.99 -15.79
C PHE A 176 3.32 4.35 -15.26
N ILE A 177 2.02 4.60 -15.30
CA ILE A 177 1.42 5.86 -14.80
C ILE A 177 0.82 5.70 -13.39
N TYR A 178 0.71 4.46 -12.89
CA TYR A 178 0.05 4.10 -11.62
C TYR A 178 0.59 4.94 -10.45
N THR A 179 1.90 4.87 -10.23
CA THR A 179 2.58 5.55 -9.12
C THR A 179 2.45 7.08 -9.22
N PHE A 180 2.46 7.64 -10.44
CA PHE A 180 2.35 9.09 -10.64
C PHE A 180 0.96 9.63 -10.28
N ILE A 181 -0.09 8.82 -10.42
CA ILE A 181 -1.44 9.17 -9.99
C ILE A 181 -1.60 8.93 -8.48
N GLN A 182 -1.14 7.77 -7.99
CA GLN A 182 -1.31 7.38 -6.59
C GLN A 182 -0.54 8.29 -5.62
N SER A 183 0.68 8.68 -5.95
CA SER A 183 1.59 9.37 -5.01
C SER A 183 1.08 10.75 -4.57
N PRO A 184 0.60 11.65 -5.48
CA PRO A 184 0.02 12.92 -5.06
C PRO A 184 -1.24 12.77 -4.22
N ILE A 185 -2.07 11.76 -4.51
CA ILE A 185 -3.29 11.46 -3.74
C ILE A 185 -2.89 11.01 -2.34
N PHE A 186 -1.97 10.06 -2.24
CA PHE A 186 -1.40 9.61 -0.97
C PHE A 186 -0.89 10.78 -0.13
N GLN A 187 -0.07 11.65 -0.72
CA GLN A 187 0.50 12.79 0.00
C GLN A 187 -0.58 13.75 0.52
N LYS A 188 -1.57 14.11 -0.32
CA LYS A 188 -2.67 14.99 0.08
C LYS A 188 -3.51 14.35 1.18
N SER A 189 -3.87 13.08 1.04
CA SER A 189 -4.64 12.35 2.04
C SER A 189 -3.88 12.21 3.35
N PHE A 190 -2.60 11.86 3.31
CA PHE A 190 -1.74 11.76 4.49
C PHE A 190 -1.70 13.07 5.28
N LEU A 191 -1.43 14.19 4.61
CA LEU A 191 -1.40 15.51 5.26
C LEU A 191 -2.76 15.90 5.84
N PHE A 192 -3.83 15.71 5.07
CA PHE A 192 -5.20 16.01 5.50
C PHE A 192 -5.60 15.22 6.75
N PHE A 193 -5.38 13.91 6.76
CA PHE A 193 -5.75 13.06 7.89
C PHE A 193 -4.84 13.28 9.11
N THR A 194 -3.56 13.59 8.90
CA THR A 194 -2.63 13.94 9.97
C THR A 194 -3.08 15.22 10.68
N ASP A 195 -3.43 16.26 9.93
CA ASP A 195 -3.94 17.52 10.49
C ASP A 195 -5.25 17.32 11.28
N ARG A 196 -6.19 16.56 10.72
CA ARG A 196 -7.47 16.22 11.38
C ARG A 196 -7.28 15.40 12.67
N LEU A 197 -6.33 14.48 12.67
CA LEU A 197 -6.03 13.68 13.86
C LEU A 197 -5.38 14.54 14.95
N ASN A 198 -4.44 15.42 14.56
CA ASN A 198 -3.74 16.33 15.48
C ASN A 198 -4.67 17.39 16.08
N THR A 199 -5.53 18.02 15.28
CA THR A 199 -6.52 19.01 15.77
C THR A 199 -7.48 18.42 16.79
N ARG A 200 -7.90 17.16 16.63
CA ARG A 200 -8.71 16.45 17.64
C ARG A 200 -7.95 16.12 18.92
N PHE A 201 -6.62 16.04 18.85
CA PHE A 201 -5.78 15.82 20.03
C PHE A 201 -5.47 17.11 20.78
N THR A 202 -5.35 18.25 20.08
CA THR A 202 -5.15 19.57 20.71
C THR A 202 -6.44 20.15 21.27
N SER A 203 -7.58 20.06 20.57
CA SER A 203 -8.85 20.62 21.07
C SER A 203 -9.33 19.96 22.37
N ARG A 204 -8.95 18.70 22.62
CA ARG A 204 -9.37 17.95 23.81
C ARG A 204 -8.52 18.23 25.05
N ASN A 205 -7.31 18.73 24.87
CA ASN A 205 -6.45 19.17 25.98
C ASN A 205 -6.87 20.55 26.54
N ASN A 206 -7.55 21.38 25.75
CA ASN A 206 -8.03 22.69 26.16
C ASN A 206 -9.42 22.68 26.85
N VAL A 207 -10.12 21.55 26.85
CA VAL A 207 -11.44 21.41 27.52
C VAL A 207 -11.30 20.74 28.90
N SER A 208 -10.08 20.34 29.27
CA SER A 208 -9.75 19.72 30.55
C SER A 208 -8.88 20.61 31.46
N MET A 209 -8.84 21.92 31.21
CA MET A 209 -8.28 22.93 32.12
C MET A 209 -9.38 23.82 32.65
#